data_AF-A0A9P6GEA3-F1
#
_entry.id   AF-A0A9P6GEA3-F1
#
_cell.length_a   1.000
_cell.length_b   1.000
_cell.length_c   1.000
_cell.angle_alpha   90.00
_cell.angle_beta   90.00
_cell.angle_gamma   90.00
#
_symmetry.space_group_name_H-M   'P 1'
#
loop_
_entity.id
_entity.type
_entity.pdbx_description
1 polymer ?
#
loop_
_entity_poly.entity_id
_entity_poly.type
_entity_poly.pdbx_seq_one_letter_code
_entity_poly.pdbx_strand_id
1 'polypeptide(L)'
;MVGQQQQQQHHYHHHHQAVDGKDTASRVVTRVNSQTYQTYQYHLLLVAFVAFLYGLYYQISNVYHEYATRHSKHHHQHDMYFSSFVPSTTSSHAPASSDAKYTRSVFLPYVHRFGTKGVPLVWVTMHGGKEDVRIHMPVDTGSTGLLIGAPLLPGIDPQAGTPGRQYLSSSNIVYVGRYLDLKLTFHGIGDVSAGARVPVLIVDKSWMCPWYDPLKHGFECPLGPEGQHPVERDVSGITYMGVGFGRNKNADGQRTAASWGNPFLNIDSINGTRLRPEEIKAGYVVSTKGIQLGLTRGNTRGYNFMELERGIAHAVDARDWAMPRMQFRVNGQRSIPGSALIDTGIAQMYIRAEDSMPLPEVVIKNPKEGGTPTVQRVKNGTRIAIDFGAWASEELCEVAASYSFEVGQDSMMAPSYVVPGKQEPPPYVNTGRNFLKGCSIAFDAVDGRLGFRPVQRFQSMI
;
A
#
# COMPACT_ATOMS: atom_id res chain seq x y z
N MET A 1 -60.06 46.49 -74.96
CA MET A 1 -58.82 46.01 -75.59
C MET A 1 -58.09 45.13 -74.59
N VAL A 2 -57.93 43.86 -74.99
CA VAL A 2 -56.86 42.86 -74.72
C VAL A 2 -55.86 43.17 -73.59
N GLY A 3 -55.47 42.27 -72.69
CA GLY A 3 -55.63 40.81 -72.56
C GLY A 3 -54.95 40.34 -71.25
N GLN A 4 -55.55 39.36 -70.54
CA GLN A 4 -55.06 37.96 -70.35
C GLN A 4 -53.85 37.81 -69.39
N GLN A 5 -53.77 36.85 -68.48
CA GLN A 5 -54.60 35.70 -68.02
C GLN A 5 -53.96 35.19 -66.70
N GLN A 6 -54.70 35.13 -65.58
CA GLN A 6 -55.44 33.99 -64.99
C GLN A 6 -54.69 33.15 -63.92
N GLN A 7 -55.20 33.30 -62.69
CA GLN A 7 -55.14 32.44 -61.50
C GLN A 7 -55.86 31.08 -61.78
N GLN A 8 -55.84 30.03 -60.93
CA GLN A 8 -56.27 30.02 -59.53
C GLN A 8 -56.12 28.61 -58.88
N GLN A 9 -56.01 28.62 -57.54
CA GLN A 9 -56.14 27.50 -56.57
C GLN A 9 -57.57 26.91 -56.62
N HIS A 10 -58.03 25.85 -55.95
CA HIS A 10 -57.81 25.16 -54.67
C HIS A 10 -58.71 23.89 -54.70
N HIS A 11 -58.48 22.85 -53.88
CA HIS A 11 -59.43 22.42 -52.82
C HIS A 11 -59.15 21.04 -52.19
N TYR A 12 -59.63 20.95 -50.95
CA TYR A 12 -59.64 19.87 -49.96
C TYR A 12 -60.84 18.92 -50.17
N HIS A 13 -60.72 17.64 -49.81
CA HIS A 13 -61.86 16.85 -49.29
C HIS A 13 -61.44 15.61 -48.48
N HIS A 14 -62.28 15.29 -47.48
CA HIS A 14 -62.24 14.14 -46.56
C HIS A 14 -62.96 12.92 -47.17
N HIS A 15 -62.57 11.68 -46.79
CA HIS A 15 -63.51 10.57 -46.53
C HIS A 15 -62.88 9.39 -45.75
N HIS A 16 -63.77 8.56 -45.17
CA HIS A 16 -63.60 7.56 -44.11
C HIS A 16 -63.31 6.10 -44.58
N GLN A 17 -62.59 5.36 -43.71
CA GLN A 17 -62.59 3.92 -43.33
C GLN A 17 -63.18 2.79 -44.23
N ALA A 18 -62.42 1.69 -44.37
CA ALA A 18 -62.85 0.29 -44.06
C ALA A 18 -61.65 -0.69 -43.94
N VAL A 19 -61.91 -1.84 -43.30
CA VAL A 19 -61.02 -2.82 -42.62
C VAL A 19 -60.32 -3.83 -43.55
N ASP A 20 -59.09 -4.25 -43.21
CA ASP A 20 -58.69 -5.68 -43.35
C ASP A 20 -57.79 -6.11 -42.20
N GLY A 21 -58.30 -7.04 -41.39
CA GLY A 21 -57.69 -7.51 -40.16
C GLY A 21 -57.76 -9.02 -40.12
N LYS A 22 -56.72 -9.70 -40.65
CA LYS A 22 -56.49 -11.13 -40.38
C LYS A 22 -55.07 -11.67 -40.65
N ASP A 23 -54.12 -10.88 -41.14
CA ASP A 23 -52.82 -11.44 -41.59
C ASP A 23 -51.58 -11.10 -40.72
N THR A 24 -51.76 -10.35 -39.64
CA THR A 24 -50.66 -9.94 -38.75
C THR A 24 -50.41 -10.89 -37.56
N ALA A 25 -51.38 -11.72 -37.19
CA ALA A 25 -51.24 -12.64 -36.05
C ALA A 25 -50.38 -13.88 -36.37
N SER A 26 -50.42 -14.37 -37.62
CA SER A 26 -49.66 -15.58 -38.02
C SER A 26 -48.14 -15.32 -38.08
N ARG A 27 -47.71 -14.14 -38.53
CA ARG A 27 -46.28 -13.79 -38.61
C ARG A 27 -45.63 -13.49 -37.25
N VAL A 28 -46.40 -13.09 -36.24
CA VAL A 28 -45.88 -12.82 -34.89
C VAL A 28 -45.66 -14.11 -34.13
N VAL A 29 -46.54 -15.12 -34.27
CA VAL A 29 -46.40 -16.41 -33.56
C VAL A 29 -45.17 -17.20 -34.04
N THR A 30 -44.83 -17.17 -35.33
CA THR A 30 -43.65 -17.88 -35.86
C THR A 30 -42.32 -17.23 -35.43
N ARG A 31 -42.30 -15.91 -35.19
CA ARG A 31 -41.09 -15.18 -34.76
C ARG A 31 -40.81 -15.31 -33.27
N VAL A 32 -41.87 -15.43 -32.45
CA VAL A 32 -41.75 -15.64 -31.00
C VAL A 32 -41.23 -17.06 -30.71
N ASN A 33 -41.66 -18.07 -31.47
CA ASN A 33 -41.17 -19.44 -31.25
C ASN A 33 -39.68 -19.62 -31.58
N SER A 34 -39.12 -18.93 -32.59
CA SER A 34 -37.68 -19.09 -32.91
C SER A 34 -36.75 -18.41 -31.90
N GLN A 35 -37.17 -17.31 -31.28
CA GLN A 35 -36.40 -16.63 -30.22
C GLN A 35 -36.36 -17.44 -28.91
N THR A 36 -37.42 -18.17 -28.58
CA THR A 36 -37.47 -19.02 -27.37
C THR A 36 -36.54 -20.24 -27.48
N TYR A 37 -36.41 -20.83 -28.68
CA TYR A 37 -35.47 -21.93 -28.90
C TYR A 37 -34.00 -21.49 -28.85
N GLN A 38 -33.70 -20.28 -29.32
CA GLN A 38 -32.33 -19.74 -29.27
C GLN A 38 -31.89 -19.43 -27.83
N THR A 39 -32.77 -18.86 -27.00
CA THR A 39 -32.49 -18.55 -25.59
C THR A 39 -32.29 -19.81 -24.73
N TYR A 40 -33.01 -20.90 -25.02
CA TYR A 40 -32.82 -22.17 -24.33
C TYR A 40 -31.42 -22.79 -24.54
N GLN A 41 -30.86 -22.68 -25.74
CA GLN A 41 -29.51 -23.20 -26.00
C GLN A 41 -28.42 -22.42 -25.25
N TYR A 42 -28.57 -21.10 -25.12
CA TYR A 42 -27.63 -20.30 -24.34
C TYR A 42 -27.72 -20.60 -22.83
N HIS A 43 -28.91 -20.86 -22.31
CA HIS A 43 -29.06 -21.26 -20.89
C HIS A 43 -28.44 -22.63 -20.62
N LEU A 44 -28.60 -23.62 -21.50
CA LEU A 44 -27.95 -24.93 -21.35
C LEU A 44 -26.43 -24.83 -21.41
N LEU A 45 -25.87 -24.00 -22.30
CA LEU A 45 -24.43 -23.75 -22.35
C LEU A 45 -23.90 -23.03 -21.10
N LEU A 46 -24.67 -22.07 -20.56
CA LEU A 46 -24.31 -21.38 -19.32
C LEU A 46 -24.32 -22.34 -18.12
N VAL A 47 -25.34 -23.20 -18.00
CA VAL A 47 -25.41 -24.21 -16.94
C VAL A 47 -24.25 -25.21 -17.06
N ALA A 48 -23.94 -25.67 -18.27
CA ALA A 48 -22.80 -26.56 -18.50
C ALA A 48 -21.45 -25.91 -18.15
N PHE A 49 -21.28 -24.62 -18.48
CA PHE A 49 -20.08 -23.86 -18.12
C PHE A 49 -19.94 -23.68 -16.61
N VAL A 50 -21.02 -23.35 -15.90
CA VAL A 50 -21.01 -23.23 -14.43
C VAL A 50 -20.73 -24.59 -13.77
N ALA A 51 -21.32 -25.67 -14.27
CA ALA A 51 -21.05 -27.03 -13.78
C ALA A 51 -19.58 -27.44 -14.01
N PHE A 52 -18.99 -27.08 -15.15
CA PHE A 52 -17.57 -27.31 -15.43
C PHE A 52 -16.67 -26.53 -14.46
N LEU A 53 -16.95 -25.25 -14.20
CA LEU A 53 -16.20 -24.46 -13.22
C LEU A 53 -16.33 -25.04 -11.80
N TYR A 54 -17.51 -25.55 -11.43
CA TYR A 54 -17.74 -26.18 -10.14
C TYR A 54 -16.98 -27.51 -10.01
N GLY A 55 -16.93 -28.30 -11.08
CA GLY A 55 -16.11 -29.52 -11.15
C GLY A 55 -14.61 -29.22 -11.03
N LEU A 56 -14.13 -28.17 -11.71
CA LEU A 56 -12.74 -27.72 -11.62
C LEU A 56 -12.40 -27.24 -10.19
N TYR A 57 -13.30 -26.48 -9.56
CA TYR A 57 -13.17 -26.06 -8.16
C TYR A 57 -13.05 -27.27 -7.21
N TYR A 58 -13.89 -28.30 -7.39
CA TYR A 58 -13.87 -29.50 -6.55
C TYR A 58 -12.57 -30.30 -6.72
N GLN A 59 -12.06 -30.41 -7.95
CA GLN A 59 -10.78 -31.04 -8.25
C GLN A 59 -9.62 -30.30 -7.57
N ILE A 60 -9.57 -28.97 -7.69
CA ILE A 60 -8.54 -28.14 -7.04
C ILE A 60 -8.64 -28.23 -5.51
N SER A 61 -9.86 -28.18 -4.95
CA SER A 61 -10.11 -28.30 -3.52
C SER A 61 -9.63 -29.65 -2.97
N ASN A 62 -9.87 -30.75 -3.68
CA ASN A 62 -9.40 -32.08 -3.28
C ASN A 62 -7.87 -32.19 -3.30
N VAL A 63 -7.21 -31.61 -4.31
CA VAL A 63 -5.73 -31.54 -4.35
C VAL A 63 -5.19 -30.75 -3.16
N TYR A 64 -5.82 -29.62 -2.81
CA TYR A 64 -5.45 -28.84 -1.61
C TYR A 64 -5.70 -29.60 -0.31
N HIS A 65 -6.82 -30.32 -0.20
CA HIS A 65 -7.14 -31.10 0.99
C HIS A 65 -6.14 -32.25 1.20
N GLU A 66 -5.78 -32.96 0.12
CA GLU A 66 -4.78 -34.03 0.16
C GLU A 66 -3.37 -33.49 0.48
N TYR A 67 -3.00 -32.34 -0.09
CA TYR A 67 -1.76 -31.65 0.24
C TYR A 67 -1.70 -31.28 1.73
N ALA A 68 -2.79 -30.72 2.27
CA ALA A 68 -2.90 -30.34 3.68
C ALA A 68 -2.85 -31.56 4.63
N THR A 69 -3.49 -32.68 4.27
CA THR A 69 -3.43 -33.90 5.10
C THR A 69 -2.06 -34.56 5.07
N ARG A 70 -1.35 -34.54 3.93
CA ARG A 70 0.02 -35.06 3.84
C ARG A 70 1.01 -34.23 4.66
N HIS A 71 0.82 -32.91 4.76
CA HIS A 71 1.68 -32.03 5.55
C HIS A 71 1.33 -31.98 7.05
N SER A 72 0.09 -32.32 7.43
CA SER A 72 -0.33 -32.45 8.84
C SER A 72 0.30 -33.68 9.53
N LYS A 73 0.57 -34.76 8.79
CA LYS A 73 1.12 -36.01 9.35
C LYS A 73 2.60 -35.96 9.76
N HIS A 74 3.32 -34.88 9.49
CA HIS A 74 4.74 -34.72 9.88
C HIS A 74 4.98 -33.99 11.21
N HIS A 75 3.93 -33.66 11.99
CA HIS A 75 4.10 -32.88 13.23
C HIS A 75 3.44 -33.43 14.50
N HIS A 76 3.08 -34.71 14.57
CA HIS A 76 2.59 -35.28 15.83
C HIS A 76 3.34 -36.54 16.25
N GLN A 77 4.31 -36.35 17.16
CA GLN A 77 4.60 -37.32 18.20
C GLN A 77 4.82 -36.65 19.57
N HIS A 78 3.94 -37.06 20.48
CA HIS A 78 4.04 -37.25 21.93
C HIS A 78 3.88 -36.10 22.96
N ASP A 79 2.74 -36.26 23.66
CA ASP A 79 2.53 -36.30 25.10
C ASP A 79 2.07 -35.05 25.86
N MET A 80 0.75 -35.05 26.09
CA MET A 80 0.08 -34.32 27.15
C MET A 80 0.39 -34.94 28.53
N TYR A 81 0.80 -34.11 29.48
CA TYR A 81 0.46 -34.29 30.89
C TYR A 81 -0.09 -32.98 31.45
N PHE A 82 -1.32 -33.04 31.94
CA PHE A 82 -1.96 -32.01 32.75
C PHE A 82 -1.27 -31.94 34.12
N SER A 83 -0.81 -30.76 34.52
CA SER A 83 -0.55 -30.43 35.92
C SER A 83 -0.87 -28.97 36.20
N SER A 84 -1.84 -28.75 37.08
CA SER A 84 -2.14 -27.50 37.77
C SER A 84 -0.93 -26.94 38.52
N PHE A 85 -0.65 -25.64 38.46
CA PHE A 85 0.01 -24.90 39.56
C PHE A 85 -0.20 -23.37 39.49
N VAL A 86 -0.19 -22.80 40.71
CA VAL A 86 -0.44 -21.45 41.24
C VAL A 86 0.61 -20.41 40.76
N PRO A 87 0.28 -19.09 40.72
CA PRO A 87 1.11 -18.08 40.05
C PRO A 87 2.43 -17.84 40.75
N SER A 88 3.51 -17.84 39.96
CA SER A 88 4.85 -17.44 40.39
C SER A 88 5.33 -16.29 39.53
N THR A 89 5.71 -15.20 40.21
CA THR A 89 6.42 -14.04 39.69
C THR A 89 7.77 -14.47 39.11
N THR A 90 7.86 -14.56 37.79
CA THR A 90 9.14 -14.60 37.07
C THR A 90 9.02 -13.81 35.78
N SER A 91 9.87 -12.78 35.68
CA SER A 91 10.27 -12.12 34.44
C SER A 91 10.31 -13.10 33.28
N SER A 92 9.45 -12.90 32.28
CA SER A 92 9.51 -13.63 31.02
C SER A 92 10.80 -13.24 30.30
N HIS A 93 11.81 -14.08 30.39
CA HIS A 93 12.84 -14.14 29.38
C HIS A 93 12.16 -14.53 28.06
N ALA A 94 11.99 -13.55 27.18
CA ALA A 94 11.77 -13.81 25.76
C ALA A 94 12.83 -14.80 25.27
N PRO A 95 12.46 -15.83 24.48
CA PRO A 95 13.43 -16.76 23.94
C PRO A 95 14.52 -15.96 23.22
N ALA A 96 15.78 -16.28 23.52
CA ALA A 96 16.93 -15.65 22.89
C ALA A 96 16.72 -15.64 21.37
N SER A 97 16.65 -14.45 20.77
CA SER A 97 16.37 -14.35 19.34
C SER A 97 17.41 -15.16 18.59
N SER A 98 16.97 -15.92 17.58
CA SER A 98 17.81 -16.76 16.73
C SER A 98 18.81 -15.96 15.87
N ASP A 99 19.00 -14.67 16.20
CA ASP A 99 19.76 -13.67 15.45
C ASP A 99 21.27 -13.88 15.50
N ALA A 100 21.75 -14.77 16.36
CA ALA A 100 23.18 -15.01 16.54
C ALA A 100 23.88 -15.51 15.25
N LYS A 101 23.13 -16.14 14.33
CA LYS A 101 23.65 -16.66 13.05
C LYS A 101 23.80 -15.58 11.97
N TYR A 102 23.03 -14.50 12.04
CA TYR A 102 23.03 -13.45 11.02
C TYR A 102 24.06 -12.37 11.36
N THR A 103 25.07 -12.25 10.52
CA THR A 103 26.26 -11.41 10.80
C THR A 103 26.48 -10.31 9.76
N ARG A 104 25.80 -10.37 8.61
CA ARG A 104 25.95 -9.39 7.53
C ARG A 104 24.90 -8.29 7.64
N SER A 105 25.34 -7.04 7.49
CA SER A 105 24.47 -5.89 7.29
C SER A 105 25.23 -4.75 6.60
N VAL A 106 24.50 -3.82 5.99
CA VAL A 106 25.06 -2.63 5.35
C VAL A 106 24.37 -1.38 5.88
N PHE A 107 25.16 -0.39 6.28
CA PHE A 107 24.64 0.92 6.66
C PHE A 107 24.59 1.86 5.45
N LEU A 108 23.42 2.43 5.19
CA LEU A 108 23.19 3.43 4.16
C LEU A 108 23.07 4.82 4.81
N PRO A 109 24.00 5.74 4.54
CA PRO A 109 23.85 7.12 4.96
C PRO A 109 22.76 7.80 4.11
N TYR A 110 22.03 8.73 4.71
CA TYR A 110 21.19 9.62 3.93
C TYR A 110 22.03 10.61 3.12
N VAL A 111 21.57 10.94 1.91
CA VAL A 111 22.19 11.99 1.06
C VAL A 111 22.25 13.32 1.79
N HIS A 112 21.20 13.63 2.56
CA HIS A 112 21.11 14.81 3.41
C HIS A 112 20.71 14.40 4.82
N ARG A 113 21.08 15.22 5.82
CA ARG A 113 20.67 14.98 7.20
C ARG A 113 19.15 14.84 7.29
N PHE A 114 18.69 13.85 8.05
CA PHE A 114 17.27 13.65 8.27
C PHE A 114 16.63 14.89 8.89
N GLY A 115 15.52 15.35 8.32
CA GLY A 115 14.84 16.57 8.74
C GLY A 115 13.33 16.49 8.58
N THR A 116 12.64 17.56 8.98
CA THR A 116 11.19 17.70 8.74
C THR A 116 10.90 17.98 7.27
N LYS A 117 11.80 18.72 6.60
CA LYS A 117 11.68 19.16 5.22
C LYS A 117 12.33 18.13 4.30
N GLY A 118 11.60 17.66 3.29
CA GLY A 118 12.07 16.64 2.35
C GLY A 118 11.93 15.21 2.87
N VAL A 119 11.85 14.27 1.93
CA VAL A 119 11.87 12.82 2.19
C VAL A 119 13.34 12.39 2.35
N PRO A 120 13.68 11.48 3.28
CA PRO A 120 15.02 10.92 3.35
C PRO A 120 15.41 10.26 2.02
N LEU A 121 16.58 10.60 1.50
CA LEU A 121 17.10 10.07 0.24
C LEU A 121 18.29 9.17 0.51
N VAL A 122 18.42 8.08 -0.26
CA VAL A 122 19.62 7.24 -0.32
C VAL A 122 20.18 7.19 -1.74
N TRP A 123 21.48 6.91 -1.86
CA TRP A 123 22.12 6.70 -3.15
C TRP A 123 21.87 5.28 -3.66
N VAL A 124 21.38 5.19 -4.90
CA VAL A 124 21.16 3.93 -5.60
C VAL A 124 21.73 4.01 -7.00
N THR A 125 22.41 2.96 -7.45
CA THR A 125 22.69 2.74 -8.88
C THR A 125 21.72 1.72 -9.43
N MET A 126 21.06 2.05 -10.54
CA MET A 126 20.21 1.13 -11.27
C MET A 126 20.84 0.80 -12.61
N HIS A 127 20.85 -0.49 -12.95
CA HIS A 127 21.31 -0.92 -14.26
C HIS A 127 20.21 -0.68 -15.30
N GLY A 128 20.34 0.44 -16.04
CA GLY A 128 19.33 0.93 -16.99
C GLY A 128 19.55 0.41 -18.40
N GLY A 129 20.11 -0.79 -18.59
CA GLY A 129 20.48 -1.33 -19.90
C GLY A 129 21.95 -1.09 -20.23
N LYS A 130 22.26 -0.16 -21.14
CA LYS A 130 23.65 0.06 -21.61
C LYS A 130 24.56 0.69 -20.56
N GLU A 131 24.00 1.45 -19.62
CA GLU A 131 24.74 2.20 -18.62
C GLU A 131 24.07 2.11 -17.24
N ASP A 132 24.90 2.29 -16.22
CA ASP A 132 24.48 2.39 -14.82
C ASP A 132 24.09 3.83 -14.51
N VAL A 133 22.86 4.02 -14.01
CA VAL A 133 22.34 5.34 -13.66
C VAL A 133 22.33 5.50 -12.14
N ARG A 134 22.94 6.59 -11.65
CA ARG A 134 22.98 6.92 -10.23
C ARG A 134 21.83 7.87 -9.87
N ILE A 135 21.04 7.49 -8.86
CA ILE A 135 19.76 8.12 -8.54
C ILE A 135 19.66 8.34 -7.03
N HIS A 136 19.14 9.50 -6.64
CA HIS A 136 18.67 9.73 -5.27
C HIS A 136 17.28 9.14 -5.12
N MET A 137 17.16 8.04 -4.37
CA MET A 137 15.88 7.39 -4.15
C MET A 137 15.25 7.85 -2.83
N PRO A 138 14.02 8.38 -2.85
CA PRO A 138 13.30 8.71 -1.63
C PRO A 138 12.84 7.43 -0.93
N VAL A 139 13.19 7.28 0.34
CA VAL A 139 12.81 6.14 1.15
C VAL A 139 11.46 6.42 1.80
N ASP A 140 10.46 5.63 1.44
CA ASP A 140 9.10 5.75 1.96
C ASP A 140 8.64 4.45 2.65
N THR A 141 8.61 4.46 3.99
CA THR A 141 8.06 3.35 4.78
C THR A 141 6.53 3.31 4.78
N GLY A 142 5.87 4.34 4.22
CA GLY A 142 4.42 4.43 4.08
C GLY A 142 3.83 3.65 2.90
N SER A 143 4.68 3.10 2.03
CA SER A 143 4.31 2.43 0.80
C SER A 143 5.26 1.26 0.50
N THR A 144 4.94 0.44 -0.50
CA THR A 144 5.82 -0.65 -0.95
C THR A 144 5.90 -0.64 -2.47
N GLY A 145 7.09 -0.85 -3.01
CA GLY A 145 7.34 -0.87 -4.46
C GLY A 145 8.16 0.31 -4.96
N LEU A 146 8.67 0.23 -6.18
CA LEU A 146 9.56 1.23 -6.76
C LEU A 146 9.00 1.76 -8.08
N LEU A 147 9.01 3.09 -8.24
CA LEU A 147 8.63 3.79 -9.47
C LEU A 147 9.82 4.62 -9.96
N ILE A 148 10.03 4.62 -11.28
CA ILE A 148 11.02 5.47 -11.92
C ILE A 148 10.52 5.96 -13.27
N GLY A 149 10.69 7.23 -13.58
CA GLY A 149 10.37 7.77 -14.91
C GLY A 149 11.18 7.09 -16.01
N ALA A 150 10.54 6.68 -17.10
CA ALA A 150 11.21 6.09 -18.26
C ALA A 150 12.41 6.92 -18.78
N PRO A 151 12.34 8.27 -18.85
CA PRO A 151 13.47 9.08 -19.29
C PRO A 151 14.73 8.97 -18.43
N LEU A 152 14.61 8.54 -17.17
CA LEU A 152 15.76 8.36 -16.26
C LEU A 152 16.54 7.07 -16.54
N LEU A 153 15.98 6.13 -17.31
CA LEU A 153 16.64 4.88 -17.69
C LEU A 153 16.65 4.70 -19.22
N PRO A 154 17.36 5.57 -19.97
CA PRO A 154 17.27 5.65 -21.42
C PRO A 154 17.79 4.40 -22.16
N GLY A 155 18.57 3.55 -21.48
CA GLY A 155 19.09 2.31 -22.07
C GLY A 155 18.12 1.12 -22.01
N ILE A 156 16.96 1.26 -21.36
CA ILE A 156 15.95 0.20 -21.30
C ILE A 156 15.09 0.26 -22.56
N ASP A 157 14.97 -0.88 -23.24
CA ASP A 157 14.07 -1.04 -24.38
C ASP A 157 12.64 -0.62 -24.00
N PRO A 158 12.02 0.35 -24.71
CA PRO A 158 10.64 0.79 -24.49
C PRO A 158 9.58 -0.32 -24.56
N GLN A 159 9.88 -1.47 -25.18
CA GLN A 159 8.95 -2.59 -25.31
C GLN A 159 9.16 -3.70 -24.24
N ALA A 160 10.21 -3.63 -23.44
CA ALA A 160 10.51 -4.65 -22.45
C ALA A 160 9.54 -4.67 -21.25
N GLY A 161 9.45 -5.81 -20.56
CA GLY A 161 8.67 -5.94 -19.33
C GLY A 161 7.17 -6.12 -19.54
N THR A 162 6.41 -5.94 -18.46
CA THR A 162 4.95 -6.21 -18.45
C THR A 162 4.18 -4.95 -18.15
N PRO A 163 3.13 -4.59 -18.91
CA PRO A 163 2.31 -3.41 -18.61
C PRO A 163 1.83 -3.40 -17.16
N GLY A 164 1.93 -2.23 -16.52
CA GLY A 164 1.67 -2.02 -15.10
C GLY A 164 1.11 -0.64 -14.80
N ARG A 165 0.36 -0.55 -13.70
CA ARG A 165 -0.13 0.72 -13.18
C ARG A 165 0.01 0.78 -11.66
N GLN A 166 0.02 1.99 -11.14
CA GLN A 166 -0.03 2.26 -9.70
C GLN A 166 -0.81 3.55 -9.45
N TYR A 167 -1.75 3.51 -8.50
CA TYR A 167 -2.52 4.69 -8.09
C TYR A 167 -2.22 5.05 -6.63
N LEU A 168 -1.79 6.29 -6.40
CA LEU A 168 -1.51 6.82 -5.07
C LEU A 168 -2.64 7.74 -4.62
N SER A 169 -3.61 7.17 -3.90
CA SER A 169 -4.84 7.84 -3.47
C SER A 169 -4.62 9.07 -2.57
N SER A 170 -3.54 9.12 -1.79
CA SER A 170 -3.19 10.30 -0.98
C SER A 170 -2.90 11.55 -1.82
N SER A 171 -2.44 11.34 -3.06
CA SER A 171 -2.00 12.38 -3.99
C SER A 171 -2.87 12.48 -5.24
N ASN A 172 -3.81 11.55 -5.42
CA ASN A 172 -4.60 11.40 -6.63
C ASN A 172 -3.76 11.28 -7.90
N ILE A 173 -2.68 10.50 -7.86
CA ILE A 173 -1.77 10.33 -9.00
C ILE A 173 -1.88 8.90 -9.53
N VAL A 174 -2.07 8.77 -10.83
CA VAL A 174 -1.97 7.51 -11.56
C VAL A 174 -0.61 7.47 -12.28
N TYR A 175 0.10 6.37 -12.13
CA TYR A 175 1.33 6.03 -12.86
C TYR A 175 1.06 4.84 -13.74
N VAL A 176 1.51 4.90 -14.99
CA VAL A 176 1.34 3.85 -15.98
C VAL A 176 2.65 3.63 -16.70
N GLY A 177 2.97 2.36 -16.93
CA GLY A 177 4.10 1.97 -17.74
C GLY A 177 4.35 0.47 -17.66
N ARG A 178 5.58 0.06 -17.35
CA ARG A 178 6.03 -1.33 -17.50
C ARG A 178 6.82 -1.81 -16.28
N TYR A 179 6.48 -2.99 -15.77
CA TYR A 179 7.23 -3.67 -14.74
C TYR A 179 8.42 -4.42 -15.33
N LEU A 180 9.62 -4.12 -14.82
CA LEU A 180 10.84 -4.87 -15.09
C LEU A 180 11.55 -5.22 -13.78
N ASP A 181 12.12 -6.42 -13.72
CA ASP A 181 12.94 -6.85 -12.57
C ASP A 181 14.37 -6.31 -12.71
N LEU A 182 14.61 -5.15 -12.10
CA LEU A 182 15.88 -4.44 -12.20
C LEU A 182 16.81 -4.77 -11.03
N LYS A 183 18.12 -4.78 -11.31
CA LYS A 183 19.15 -4.82 -10.29
C LYS A 183 19.40 -3.41 -9.77
N LEU A 184 19.44 -3.27 -8.45
CA LEU A 184 19.77 -2.06 -7.74
C LEU A 184 21.03 -2.29 -6.92
N THR A 185 21.86 -1.26 -6.80
CA THR A 185 23.01 -1.23 -5.89
C THR A 185 22.86 -0.04 -4.96
N PHE A 186 22.63 -0.32 -3.68
CA PHE A 186 22.63 0.66 -2.61
C PHE A 186 24.05 0.99 -2.20
N HIS A 187 24.35 2.27 -2.01
CA HIS A 187 25.69 2.74 -1.64
C HIS A 187 25.74 3.09 -0.15
N GLY A 188 26.63 2.42 0.58
CA GLY A 188 26.93 2.66 1.98
C GLY A 188 28.04 3.68 2.20
N ILE A 189 28.68 3.63 3.37
CA ILE A 189 29.87 4.45 3.67
C ILE A 189 31.10 3.82 3.02
N GLY A 190 31.92 4.66 2.35
CA GLY A 190 33.08 4.19 1.58
C GLY A 190 32.63 3.35 0.39
N ASP A 191 33.34 2.25 0.12
CA ASP A 191 33.06 1.36 -1.02
C ASP A 191 32.07 0.23 -0.68
N VAL A 192 31.40 0.32 0.48
CA VAL A 192 30.41 -0.69 0.89
C VAL A 192 29.13 -0.55 0.06
N SER A 193 28.61 -1.66 -0.45
CA SER A 193 27.38 -1.70 -1.23
C SER A 193 26.51 -2.91 -0.91
N ALA A 194 25.21 -2.78 -1.16
CA ALA A 194 24.25 -3.88 -1.11
C ALA A 194 23.48 -3.97 -2.43
N GLY A 195 23.45 -5.15 -3.05
CA GLY A 195 22.68 -5.40 -4.26
C GLY A 195 21.28 -5.94 -3.95
N ALA A 196 20.30 -5.55 -4.74
CA ALA A 196 18.94 -6.06 -4.68
C ALA A 196 18.38 -6.29 -6.08
N ARG A 197 17.38 -7.15 -6.21
CA ARG A 197 16.58 -7.31 -7.43
C ARG A 197 15.10 -7.28 -7.08
N VAL A 198 14.37 -6.32 -7.64
CA VAL A 198 12.92 -6.18 -7.43
C VAL A 198 12.20 -5.73 -8.70
N PRO A 199 10.89 -6.00 -8.81
CA PRO A 199 10.05 -5.38 -9.82
C PRO A 199 9.99 -3.86 -9.63
N VAL A 200 10.30 -3.14 -10.71
CA VAL A 200 10.24 -1.68 -10.79
C VAL A 200 9.21 -1.29 -11.84
N LEU A 201 8.27 -0.40 -11.49
CA LEU A 201 7.40 0.22 -12.49
C LEU A 201 8.17 1.37 -13.17
N ILE A 202 8.61 1.13 -14.39
CA ILE A 202 9.11 2.17 -15.28
C ILE A 202 7.90 2.94 -15.77
N VAL A 203 7.81 4.22 -15.40
CA VAL A 203 6.66 5.09 -15.65
C VAL A 203 6.82 5.77 -16.99
N ASP A 204 5.96 5.41 -17.93
CA ASP A 204 5.89 6.00 -19.26
C ASP A 204 4.92 7.19 -19.27
N LYS A 205 3.85 7.13 -18.46
CA LYS A 205 2.84 8.19 -18.35
C LYS A 205 2.39 8.39 -16.90
N SER A 206 2.01 9.62 -16.57
CA SER A 206 1.44 9.95 -15.26
C SER A 206 0.39 11.05 -15.36
N TRP A 207 -0.66 10.94 -14.55
CA TRP A 207 -1.72 11.95 -14.48
C TRP A 207 -2.11 12.26 -13.04
N MET A 208 -2.48 13.52 -12.80
CA MET A 208 -3.31 13.88 -11.66
C MET A 208 -4.77 13.54 -12.00
N CYS A 209 -5.35 12.61 -11.24
CA CYS A 209 -6.66 12.02 -11.48
C CYS A 209 -7.44 11.85 -10.15
N PRO A 210 -8.08 12.91 -9.63
CA PRO A 210 -8.85 12.88 -8.38
C PRO A 210 -10.03 11.92 -8.35
N TRP A 211 -10.60 11.61 -9.51
CA TRP A 211 -11.77 10.74 -9.66
C TRP A 211 -11.38 9.31 -10.09
N TYR A 212 -10.11 8.94 -9.99
CA TYR A 212 -9.66 7.60 -10.34
C TYR A 212 -10.15 6.56 -9.34
N ASP A 213 -11.01 5.65 -9.80
CA ASP A 213 -11.35 4.44 -9.08
C ASP A 213 -10.48 3.25 -9.57
N PRO A 214 -9.55 2.72 -8.75
CA PRO A 214 -8.68 1.62 -9.15
C PRO A 214 -9.44 0.31 -9.41
N LEU A 215 -10.67 0.14 -8.90
CA LEU A 215 -11.49 -1.05 -9.12
C LEU A 215 -12.23 -1.01 -10.46
N LYS A 216 -12.44 0.20 -11.02
CA LYS A 216 -13.20 0.39 -12.26
C LYS A 216 -12.34 0.77 -13.45
N HIS A 217 -11.29 1.57 -13.23
CA HIS A 217 -10.48 2.14 -14.30
C HIS A 217 -9.21 1.32 -14.54
N GLY A 218 -8.82 1.22 -15.81
CA GLY A 218 -7.62 0.52 -16.27
C GLY A 218 -6.40 1.44 -16.36
N PHE A 219 -5.68 1.39 -17.48
CA PHE A 219 -4.42 2.15 -17.70
C PHE A 219 -4.60 3.62 -18.10
N GLU A 220 -5.83 4.13 -18.10
CA GLU A 220 -6.11 5.51 -18.46
C GLU A 220 -6.86 6.20 -17.33
N CYS A 221 -6.53 7.47 -17.09
CA CYS A 221 -7.40 8.31 -16.27
C CYS A 221 -8.62 8.70 -17.11
N PRO A 222 -9.85 8.41 -16.67
CA PRO A 222 -11.05 8.80 -17.40
C PRO A 222 -11.30 10.31 -17.32
N LEU A 223 -12.30 10.80 -18.05
CA LEU A 223 -12.85 12.13 -17.79
C LEU A 223 -13.50 12.20 -16.40
N GLY A 224 -13.43 13.38 -15.79
CA GLY A 224 -14.07 13.64 -14.51
C GLY A 224 -15.59 13.64 -14.60
N PRO A 225 -16.30 13.61 -13.46
CA PRO A 225 -17.76 13.57 -13.41
C PRO A 225 -18.46 14.71 -14.16
N GLU A 226 -17.78 15.85 -14.35
CA GLU A 226 -18.30 17.01 -15.08
C GLU A 226 -17.54 17.23 -16.40
N GLY A 227 -16.86 16.21 -16.91
CA GLY A 227 -16.10 16.27 -18.16
C GLY A 227 -14.68 16.85 -18.04
N GLN A 228 -14.14 16.98 -16.82
CA GLN A 228 -12.78 17.47 -16.62
C GLN A 228 -11.73 16.53 -17.23
N HIS A 229 -10.76 17.07 -17.96
CA HIS A 229 -9.64 16.29 -18.46
C HIS A 229 -8.59 16.03 -17.36
N PRO A 230 -7.94 14.85 -17.35
CA PRO A 230 -6.78 14.63 -16.49
C PRO A 230 -5.64 15.61 -16.80
N VAL A 231 -4.91 15.98 -15.76
CA VAL A 231 -3.69 16.78 -15.92
C VAL A 231 -2.50 15.83 -16.04
N GLU A 232 -1.95 15.74 -17.24
CA GLU A 232 -0.71 14.98 -17.48
C GLU A 232 0.46 15.59 -16.70
N ARG A 233 1.35 14.73 -16.23
CA ARG A 233 2.51 15.09 -15.42
C ARG A 233 3.79 14.72 -16.14
N ASP A 234 4.79 15.57 -16.01
CA ASP A 234 6.13 15.25 -16.45
C ASP A 234 6.67 14.03 -15.67
N VAL A 235 7.15 13.04 -16.43
CA VAL A 235 7.72 11.80 -15.90
C VAL A 235 9.23 11.86 -15.74
N SER A 236 9.91 12.89 -16.26
CA SER A 236 11.37 13.02 -16.28
C SER A 236 12.01 13.04 -14.89
N GLY A 237 11.27 13.46 -13.86
CA GLY A 237 11.73 13.55 -12.48
C GLY A 237 11.12 12.53 -11.52
N ILE A 238 10.36 11.54 -12.01
CA ILE A 238 9.69 10.57 -11.12
C ILE A 238 10.70 9.60 -10.53
N THR A 239 10.87 9.66 -9.22
CA THR A 239 11.59 8.66 -8.42
C THR A 239 10.78 8.38 -7.16
N TYR A 240 10.59 7.11 -6.83
CA TYR A 240 9.86 6.69 -5.64
C TYR A 240 10.30 5.31 -5.18
N MET A 241 10.60 5.15 -3.90
CA MET A 241 10.98 3.84 -3.34
C MET A 241 10.26 3.58 -2.02
N GLY A 242 9.15 2.85 -2.14
CA GLY A 242 8.39 2.27 -1.04
C GLY A 242 9.10 1.06 -0.45
N VAL A 243 9.39 1.14 0.85
CA VAL A 243 10.07 0.09 1.63
C VAL A 243 9.25 -0.37 2.84
N GLY A 244 7.99 0.03 2.95
CA GLY A 244 7.05 -0.37 3.98
C GLY A 244 6.54 -1.80 3.84
N PHE A 245 5.65 -2.18 4.77
CA PHE A 245 4.92 -3.46 4.83
C PHE A 245 3.45 -3.20 5.22
N GLY A 246 2.58 -4.21 5.12
CA GLY A 246 1.17 -4.09 5.47
C GLY A 246 0.34 -3.20 4.53
N ARG A 247 0.77 -3.04 3.28
CA ARG A 247 0.13 -2.13 2.29
C ARG A 247 -0.69 -2.84 1.21
N ASN A 248 -0.62 -4.17 1.14
CA ASN A 248 -1.29 -4.97 0.11
C ASN A 248 -2.82 -4.97 0.19
N LYS A 249 -3.43 -4.67 1.35
CA LYS A 249 -4.89 -4.54 1.50
C LYS A 249 -5.53 -3.53 0.55
N ASN A 250 -4.82 -2.47 0.20
CA ASN A 250 -5.32 -1.36 -0.64
C ASN A 250 -4.65 -1.35 -2.02
N ALA A 251 -4.07 -2.47 -2.42
CA ALA A 251 -3.15 -2.55 -3.55
C ALA A 251 -3.78 -3.11 -4.82
N ASP A 252 -5.10 -3.03 -4.99
CA ASP A 252 -5.76 -3.55 -6.18
C ASP A 252 -5.11 -2.96 -7.46
N GLY A 253 -4.55 -3.84 -8.29
CA GLY A 253 -3.77 -3.49 -9.48
C GLY A 253 -2.28 -3.14 -9.27
N GLN A 254 -1.78 -3.06 -8.03
CA GLN A 254 -0.38 -2.77 -7.68
C GLN A 254 0.40 -4.05 -7.41
N ARG A 255 1.11 -4.56 -8.43
CA ARG A 255 1.91 -5.80 -8.37
C ARG A 255 3.00 -5.80 -7.29
N THR A 256 3.44 -4.63 -6.84
CA THR A 256 4.62 -4.43 -5.99
C THR A 256 4.29 -4.10 -4.54
N ALA A 257 3.02 -4.10 -4.13
CA ALA A 257 2.61 -3.71 -2.78
C ALA A 257 2.81 -4.80 -1.69
N ALA A 258 3.60 -5.83 -1.99
CA ALA A 258 3.94 -6.93 -1.10
C ALA A 258 5.45 -7.05 -0.90
N SER A 259 5.89 -7.94 -0.01
CA SER A 259 7.29 -8.01 0.44
C SER A 259 8.32 -8.27 -0.67
N TRP A 260 7.97 -8.90 -1.79
CA TRP A 260 8.86 -9.04 -2.96
C TRP A 260 9.11 -7.73 -3.72
N GLY A 261 8.22 -6.73 -3.59
CA GLY A 261 8.40 -5.39 -4.17
C GLY A 261 9.23 -4.46 -3.28
N ASN A 262 9.51 -4.86 -2.04
CA ASN A 262 10.30 -4.07 -1.10
C ASN A 262 11.81 -4.29 -1.34
N PRO A 263 12.56 -3.29 -1.84
CA PRO A 263 13.96 -3.50 -2.17
C PRO A 263 14.86 -3.75 -0.95
N PHE A 264 14.45 -3.35 0.26
CA PHE A 264 15.23 -3.60 1.48
C PHE A 264 15.09 -5.04 2.00
N LEU A 265 14.06 -5.78 1.59
CA LEU A 265 13.87 -7.19 1.96
C LEU A 265 14.48 -8.16 0.95
N ASN A 266 14.85 -7.67 -0.24
CA ASN A 266 15.32 -8.49 -1.36
C ASN A 266 16.80 -8.18 -1.69
N ILE A 267 17.61 -8.01 -0.64
CA ILE A 267 19.06 -7.89 -0.74
C ILE A 267 19.65 -9.26 -1.07
N ASP A 268 20.37 -9.35 -2.19
CA ASP A 268 20.94 -10.60 -2.71
C ASP A 268 22.47 -10.64 -2.69
N SER A 269 23.11 -9.49 -2.43
CA SER A 269 24.57 -9.36 -2.45
C SER A 269 25.06 -8.22 -1.57
N ILE A 270 26.29 -8.34 -1.05
CA ILE A 270 27.03 -7.26 -0.39
C ILE A 270 28.43 -7.19 -1.02
N ASN A 271 28.85 -5.98 -1.41
CA ASN A 271 30.12 -5.73 -2.09
C ASN A 271 30.33 -6.65 -3.32
N GLY A 272 29.27 -6.83 -4.11
CA GLY A 272 29.26 -7.72 -5.28
C GLY A 272 29.26 -9.23 -4.97
N THR A 273 29.42 -9.62 -3.70
CA THR A 273 29.39 -11.03 -3.28
C THR A 273 27.96 -11.46 -2.99
N ARG A 274 27.49 -12.50 -3.68
CA ARG A 274 26.15 -13.08 -3.47
C ARG A 274 26.02 -13.61 -2.04
N LEU A 275 24.89 -13.33 -1.40
CA LEU A 275 24.57 -13.80 -0.05
C LEU A 275 23.85 -15.14 -0.08
N ARG A 276 24.10 -15.95 0.94
CA ARG A 276 23.28 -17.11 1.30
C ARG A 276 22.19 -16.69 2.30
N PRO A 277 21.01 -17.36 2.30
CA PRO A 277 19.90 -17.00 3.17
C PRO A 277 20.24 -16.94 4.68
N GLU A 278 21.20 -17.74 5.13
CA GLU A 278 21.66 -17.79 6.52
C GLU A 278 22.60 -16.63 6.92
N GLU A 279 23.13 -15.88 5.96
CA GLU A 279 24.13 -14.83 6.24
C GLU A 279 23.51 -13.48 6.58
N ILE A 280 22.30 -13.23 6.11
CA ILE A 280 21.56 -11.99 6.30
C ILE A 280 20.12 -12.29 6.76
N LYS A 281 19.67 -11.59 7.78
CA LYS A 281 18.25 -11.63 8.17
C LYS A 281 17.49 -10.56 7.40
N ALA A 282 16.51 -10.97 6.59
CA ALA A 282 15.68 -10.03 5.85
C ALA A 282 14.94 -9.09 6.82
N GLY A 283 15.19 -7.79 6.67
CA GLY A 283 14.74 -6.77 7.59
C GLY A 283 15.68 -5.58 7.58
N TYR A 284 15.28 -4.49 8.24
CA TYR A 284 16.05 -3.26 8.24
C TYR A 284 15.77 -2.39 9.46
N VAL A 285 16.71 -1.51 9.78
CA VAL A 285 16.56 -0.46 10.79
C VAL A 285 16.43 0.90 10.08
N VAL A 286 15.50 1.73 10.53
CA VAL A 286 15.37 3.13 10.12
C VAL A 286 15.58 4.05 11.31
N SER A 287 16.47 5.03 11.17
CA SER A 287 16.79 6.03 12.20
C SER A 287 17.08 7.39 11.56
N THR A 288 17.18 8.45 12.34
CA THR A 288 17.61 9.77 11.82
C THR A 288 19.04 9.80 11.28
N LYS A 289 19.87 8.78 11.57
CA LYS A 289 21.25 8.70 11.09
C LYS A 289 21.35 8.09 9.69
N GLY A 290 20.42 7.21 9.34
CA GLY A 290 20.47 6.39 8.14
C GLY A 290 19.74 5.06 8.33
N ILE A 291 19.98 4.13 7.41
CA ILE A 291 19.30 2.85 7.33
C ILE A 291 20.30 1.71 7.49
N GLN A 292 19.96 0.70 8.28
CA GLN A 292 20.71 -0.55 8.31
C GLN A 292 19.94 -1.61 7.52
N LEU A 293 20.52 -2.13 6.45
CA LEU A 293 19.99 -3.26 5.69
C LEU A 293 20.53 -4.57 6.26
N GLY A 294 19.64 -5.52 6.54
CA GLY A 294 19.98 -6.77 7.20
C GLY A 294 20.03 -6.63 8.72
N LEU A 295 19.25 -7.44 9.42
CA LEU A 295 19.27 -7.46 10.89
C LEU A 295 20.37 -8.38 11.42
N THR A 296 21.02 -7.92 12.48
CA THR A 296 22.02 -8.66 13.24
C THR A 296 21.79 -8.39 14.72
N ARG A 297 22.25 -9.29 15.59
CA ARG A 297 22.22 -9.07 17.05
C ARG A 297 22.87 -7.74 17.47
N GLY A 298 23.86 -7.26 16.72
CA GLY A 298 24.54 -5.99 17.00
C GLY A 298 23.64 -4.77 16.76
N ASN A 299 22.98 -4.73 15.60
CA ASN A 299 22.19 -3.56 15.19
C ASN A 299 20.76 -3.55 15.79
N THR A 300 20.23 -4.69 16.23
CA THR A 300 18.94 -4.81 16.94
C THR A 300 19.06 -4.73 18.46
N ARG A 301 20.27 -4.54 19.01
CA ARG A 301 20.45 -4.42 20.46
C ARG A 301 19.67 -3.24 21.03
N GLY A 302 18.89 -3.51 22.09
CA GLY A 302 18.12 -2.51 22.83
C GLY A 302 16.83 -2.07 22.15
N TYR A 303 16.38 -2.78 21.11
CA TYR A 303 15.04 -2.61 20.57
C TYR A 303 14.03 -3.40 21.41
N ASN A 304 12.90 -2.77 21.72
CA ASN A 304 11.73 -3.45 22.27
C ASN A 304 10.82 -3.87 21.10
N PHE A 305 10.64 -5.17 20.90
CA PHE A 305 9.92 -5.73 19.76
C PHE A 305 8.48 -6.08 20.12
N MET A 306 7.54 -5.69 19.25
CA MET A 306 6.19 -6.24 19.23
C MET A 306 6.04 -7.22 18.07
N GLU A 307 5.23 -8.25 18.27
CA GLU A 307 4.83 -9.18 17.23
C GLU A 307 3.83 -8.52 16.26
N LEU A 308 3.91 -8.89 14.98
CA LEU A 308 3.02 -8.43 13.92
C LEU A 308 2.06 -9.56 13.52
N GLU A 309 0.84 -9.17 13.18
CA GLU A 309 -0.13 -10.08 12.57
C GLU A 309 0.28 -10.40 11.12
N ARG A 310 -0.08 -11.58 10.64
CA ARG A 310 0.20 -12.00 9.25
C ARG A 310 -0.49 -11.07 8.25
N GLY A 311 0.22 -10.70 7.18
CA GLY A 311 -0.34 -9.96 6.07
C GLY A 311 -1.20 -10.84 5.14
N ILE A 312 -1.87 -10.23 4.16
CA ILE A 312 -2.75 -10.95 3.23
C ILE A 312 -1.97 -11.92 2.35
N ALA A 313 -0.78 -11.55 1.91
CA ALA A 313 0.07 -12.34 1.05
C ALA A 313 1.02 -13.26 1.84
N HIS A 314 0.84 -13.40 3.16
CA HIS A 314 1.74 -14.17 4.01
C HIS A 314 1.86 -15.65 3.60
N ALA A 315 0.79 -16.23 3.06
CA ALA A 315 0.82 -17.60 2.54
C ALA A 315 1.70 -17.77 1.28
N VAL A 316 1.94 -16.69 0.54
CA VAL A 316 2.77 -16.65 -0.67
C VAL A 316 4.20 -16.22 -0.34
N ASP A 317 4.34 -15.24 0.56
CA ASP A 317 5.62 -14.75 1.06
C ASP A 317 5.52 -14.58 2.58
N ALA A 318 6.19 -15.45 3.34
CA ALA A 318 6.18 -15.42 4.82
C ALA A 318 6.73 -14.13 5.43
N ARG A 319 7.31 -13.23 4.61
CA ARG A 319 7.75 -11.90 5.03
C ARG A 319 6.65 -10.85 4.93
N ASP A 320 5.45 -11.21 4.49
CA ASP A 320 4.31 -10.27 4.41
C ASP A 320 3.59 -10.19 5.75
N TRP A 321 3.67 -9.02 6.37
CA TRP A 321 3.11 -8.74 7.68
C TRP A 321 2.11 -7.59 7.60
N ALA A 322 1.10 -7.61 8.46
CA ALA A 322 0.12 -6.54 8.60
C ALA A 322 0.75 -5.30 9.23
N MET A 323 0.05 -4.16 9.14
CA MET A 323 0.43 -2.94 9.85
C MET A 323 0.55 -3.19 11.37
N PRO A 324 1.47 -2.50 12.07
CA PRO A 324 1.53 -2.58 13.52
C PRO A 324 0.22 -2.11 14.15
N ARG A 325 -0.20 -2.81 15.20
CA ARG A 325 -1.31 -2.38 16.03
C ARG A 325 -0.86 -1.26 16.97
N MET A 326 -1.80 -0.36 17.23
CA MET A 326 -1.62 0.77 18.14
C MET A 326 -2.93 1.09 18.83
N GLN A 327 -2.86 1.84 19.92
CA GLN A 327 -4.01 2.56 20.43
C GLN A 327 -3.68 4.05 20.48
N PHE A 328 -4.69 4.91 20.34
CA PHE A 328 -4.49 6.33 20.53
C PHE A 328 -5.59 6.98 21.34
N ARG A 329 -5.24 8.12 21.95
CA ARG A 329 -6.09 8.96 22.80
C ARG A 329 -6.07 10.39 22.31
N VAL A 330 -7.22 11.05 22.39
CA VAL A 330 -7.39 12.48 22.09
C VAL A 330 -7.79 13.20 23.37
N ASN A 331 -7.09 14.26 23.76
CA ASN A 331 -7.38 15.09 24.94
C ASN A 331 -7.56 14.30 26.25
N GLY A 332 -6.82 13.19 26.42
CA GLY A 332 -6.90 12.35 27.61
C GLY A 332 -8.16 11.46 27.69
N GLN A 333 -8.95 11.39 26.61
CA GLN A 333 -10.08 10.47 26.50
C GLN A 333 -9.62 9.00 26.46
N ARG A 334 -10.59 8.07 26.48
CA ARG A 334 -10.36 6.63 26.39
C ARG A 334 -9.53 6.29 25.14
N SER A 335 -8.58 5.37 25.28
CA SER A 335 -7.82 4.82 24.14
C SER A 335 -8.73 4.05 23.21
N ILE A 336 -8.58 4.24 21.90
CA ILE A 336 -9.20 3.36 20.90
C ILE A 336 -8.13 2.55 20.15
N PRO A 337 -8.36 1.24 19.96
CA PRO A 337 -7.46 0.38 19.20
C PRO A 337 -7.53 0.67 17.71
N GLY A 338 -6.42 0.47 17.01
CA GLY A 338 -6.34 0.64 15.57
C GLY A 338 -5.01 0.15 15.02
N SER A 339 -4.72 0.56 13.79
CA SER A 339 -3.43 0.28 13.14
C SER A 339 -2.64 1.56 12.91
N ALA A 340 -1.32 1.42 12.84
CA ALA A 340 -0.43 2.52 12.54
C ALA A 340 0.40 2.28 11.28
N LEU A 341 0.81 3.39 10.68
CA LEU A 341 1.83 3.46 9.65
C LEU A 341 2.88 4.47 10.08
N ILE A 342 4.13 4.01 10.18
CA ILE A 342 5.27 4.89 10.44
C ILE A 342 5.83 5.25 9.08
N ASP A 343 5.66 6.50 8.65
CA ASP A 343 5.81 6.91 7.25
C ASP A 343 6.92 7.96 7.09
N THR A 344 8.00 7.60 6.41
CA THR A 344 9.10 8.52 6.10
C THR A 344 8.78 9.49 4.96
N GLY A 345 7.84 9.16 4.08
CA GLY A 345 7.41 9.92 2.92
C GLY A 345 6.72 11.24 3.25
N ILE A 346 6.05 11.37 4.41
CA ILE A 346 5.32 12.59 4.79
C ILE A 346 5.76 13.20 6.13
N ALA A 347 5.61 14.52 6.30
CA ALA A 347 5.91 15.22 7.57
C ALA A 347 4.67 15.42 8.43
N GLN A 348 3.51 15.49 7.78
CA GLN A 348 2.22 15.56 8.43
C GLN A 348 1.77 14.18 8.90
N MET A 349 0.84 14.18 9.84
CA MET A 349 0.12 12.99 10.27
C MET A 349 -1.24 12.92 9.56
N TYR A 350 -1.69 11.71 9.25
CA TYR A 350 -3.10 11.43 8.98
C TYR A 350 -3.65 10.63 10.15
N ILE A 351 -4.83 11.02 10.63
CA ILE A 351 -5.50 10.32 11.73
C ILE A 351 -6.95 10.08 11.37
N ARG A 352 -7.38 8.82 11.48
CA ARG A 352 -8.76 8.42 11.36
C ARG A 352 -9.21 7.90 12.72
N ALA A 353 -10.20 8.57 13.28
CA ALA A 353 -10.90 8.11 14.48
C ALA A 353 -12.21 7.41 14.10
N GLU A 354 -12.85 6.82 15.09
CA GLU A 354 -14.23 6.32 15.00
C GLU A 354 -15.20 7.33 15.63
N ASP A 355 -16.50 7.17 15.36
CA ASP A 355 -17.55 8.10 15.80
C ASP A 355 -17.58 8.31 17.33
N SER A 356 -17.11 7.33 18.10
CA SER A 356 -17.05 7.38 19.56
C SER A 356 -15.98 8.34 20.11
N MET A 357 -14.99 8.74 19.27
CA MET A 357 -13.92 9.67 19.63
C MET A 357 -13.72 10.70 18.50
N PRO A 358 -14.61 11.71 18.39
CA PRO A 358 -14.50 12.71 17.34
C PRO A 358 -13.23 13.55 17.52
N LEU A 359 -12.56 13.85 16.41
CA LEU A 359 -11.41 14.74 16.39
C LEU A 359 -11.89 16.20 16.43
N PRO A 360 -11.26 17.07 17.24
CA PRO A 360 -11.52 18.50 17.15
C PRO A 360 -10.96 19.05 15.83
N GLU A 361 -11.82 19.41 14.89
CA GLU A 361 -11.42 19.77 13.53
C GLU A 361 -11.67 21.26 13.20
N VAL A 362 -10.87 21.82 12.30
CA VAL A 362 -10.99 23.18 11.78
C VAL A 362 -10.74 23.21 10.28
N VAL A 363 -11.50 24.05 9.58
CA VAL A 363 -11.27 24.35 8.17
C VAL A 363 -10.43 25.62 8.09
N ILE A 364 -9.29 25.54 7.42
CA ILE A 364 -8.39 26.67 7.21
C ILE A 364 -8.20 26.94 5.72
N LYS A 365 -7.73 28.14 5.38
CA LYS A 365 -7.23 28.42 4.03
C LYS A 365 -6.10 27.45 3.70
N ASN A 366 -6.11 26.88 2.50
CA ASN A 366 -5.07 25.97 2.08
C ASN A 366 -3.72 26.70 2.01
N PRO A 367 -2.69 26.25 2.74
CA PRO A 367 -1.37 26.87 2.68
C PRO A 367 -0.67 26.65 1.33
N LYS A 368 -1.13 25.69 0.52
CA LYS A 368 -0.58 25.39 -0.80
C LYS A 368 -1.23 26.28 -1.86
N GLU A 369 -0.44 27.12 -2.52
CA GLU A 369 -0.88 27.89 -3.69
C GLU A 369 -1.33 26.96 -4.83
N GLY A 370 -2.41 27.34 -5.52
CA GLY A 370 -3.02 26.53 -6.58
C GLY A 370 -3.69 25.23 -6.12
N GLY A 371 -3.81 24.99 -4.81
CA GLY A 371 -4.60 23.89 -4.24
C GLY A 371 -6.09 24.22 -4.11
N THR A 372 -6.85 23.32 -3.49
CA THR A 372 -8.23 23.62 -3.05
C THR A 372 -8.24 24.88 -2.18
N PRO A 373 -9.28 25.72 -2.18
CA PRO A 373 -9.29 26.97 -1.41
C PRO A 373 -9.10 26.76 0.09
N THR A 374 -9.62 25.65 0.61
CA THR A 374 -9.58 25.29 2.02
C THR A 374 -9.12 23.85 2.22
N VAL A 375 -8.68 23.55 3.43
CA VAL A 375 -8.30 22.21 3.88
C VAL A 375 -8.74 22.00 5.33
N GLN A 376 -9.03 20.75 5.67
CA GLN A 376 -9.39 20.34 7.02
C GLN A 376 -8.14 19.97 7.83
N ARG A 377 -8.11 20.34 9.10
CA ARG A 377 -7.02 20.07 10.05
C ARG A 377 -7.60 19.72 11.42
N VAL A 378 -6.82 19.00 12.23
CA VAL A 378 -7.10 18.93 13.67
C VAL A 378 -6.73 20.27 14.31
N LYS A 379 -7.56 20.77 15.23
CA LYS A 379 -7.36 22.05 15.92
C LYS A 379 -6.06 22.05 16.72
N ASN A 380 -5.35 23.17 16.69
CA ASN A 380 -4.22 23.41 17.59
C ASN A 380 -4.66 23.29 19.06
N GLY A 381 -3.77 22.83 19.94
CA GLY A 381 -4.06 22.54 21.34
C GLY A 381 -4.63 21.15 21.60
N THR A 382 -4.98 20.40 20.55
CA THR A 382 -5.44 19.00 20.69
C THR A 382 -4.27 18.12 21.13
N ARG A 383 -4.39 17.44 22.26
CA ARG A 383 -3.39 16.48 22.75
C ARG A 383 -3.64 15.11 22.11
N ILE A 384 -2.62 14.54 21.47
CA ILE A 384 -2.67 13.20 20.88
C ILE A 384 -1.60 12.35 21.56
N ALA A 385 -1.99 11.17 22.03
CA ALA A 385 -1.07 10.17 22.57
C ALA A 385 -1.29 8.83 21.85
N ILE A 386 -0.21 8.14 21.49
CA ILE A 386 -0.23 6.88 20.75
C ILE A 386 0.69 5.88 21.45
N ASP A 387 0.18 4.69 21.69
CA ASP A 387 0.92 3.55 22.24
C ASP A 387 0.94 2.41 21.22
N PHE A 388 2.12 1.84 21.02
CA PHE A 388 2.38 0.64 20.22
C PHE A 388 2.72 -0.50 21.15
N GLY A 389 2.32 -1.73 20.82
CA GLY A 389 2.76 -2.87 21.60
C GLY A 389 1.95 -4.15 21.40
N ALA A 390 2.09 -5.07 22.34
CA ALA A 390 1.52 -6.41 22.28
C ALA A 390 0.07 -6.44 22.79
N TRP A 391 -0.73 -7.30 22.16
CA TRP A 391 -2.17 -7.38 22.40
C TRP A 391 -2.57 -8.78 22.87
N ALA A 392 -3.44 -8.84 23.88
CA ALA A 392 -4.16 -10.06 24.24
C ALA A 392 -5.65 -9.75 24.32
N SER A 393 -6.49 -10.56 23.66
CA SER A 393 -7.95 -10.43 23.70
C SER A 393 -8.46 -8.99 23.49
N GLU A 394 -7.91 -8.29 22.48
CA GLU A 394 -8.22 -6.90 22.12
C GLU A 394 -7.74 -5.80 23.08
N GLU A 395 -7.00 -6.14 24.14
CA GLU A 395 -6.39 -5.18 25.05
C GLU A 395 -4.88 -5.07 24.80
N LEU A 396 -4.34 -3.86 24.93
CA LEU A 396 -2.90 -3.63 24.92
C LEU A 396 -2.32 -4.05 26.27
N CYS A 397 -1.53 -5.12 26.29
CA CYS A 397 -0.98 -5.69 27.52
C CYS A 397 0.46 -5.25 27.80
N GLU A 398 1.21 -4.92 26.77
CA GLU A 398 2.60 -4.45 26.89
C GLU A 398 2.87 -3.34 25.88
N VAL A 399 3.50 -2.26 26.32
CA VAL A 399 3.85 -1.12 25.48
C VAL A 399 5.28 -1.29 24.95
N ALA A 400 5.42 -1.42 23.64
CA ALA A 400 6.71 -1.42 22.96
C ALA A 400 7.27 0.00 22.77
N ALA A 401 6.39 0.97 22.49
CA ALA A 401 6.72 2.39 22.40
C ALA A 401 5.50 3.26 22.63
N SER A 402 5.71 4.47 23.16
CA SER A 402 4.68 5.49 23.28
C SER A 402 5.23 6.85 22.86
N TYR A 403 4.36 7.69 22.33
CA TYR A 403 4.66 9.11 22.20
C TYR A 403 3.38 9.95 22.25
N SER A 404 3.55 11.20 22.65
CA SER A 404 2.46 12.18 22.69
C SER A 404 2.94 13.55 22.23
N PHE A 405 2.02 14.34 21.71
CA PHE A 405 2.27 15.73 21.33
C PHE A 405 0.97 16.53 21.41
N GLU A 406 1.11 17.86 21.41
CA GLU A 406 0.01 18.79 21.26
C GLU A 406 0.04 19.37 19.85
N VAL A 407 -1.09 19.35 19.15
CA VAL A 407 -1.18 19.84 17.77
C VAL A 407 -0.84 21.33 17.73
N GLY A 408 0.08 21.70 16.85
CA GLY A 408 0.54 23.08 16.68
C GLY A 408 1.57 23.54 17.72
N GLN A 409 1.93 22.71 18.70
CA GLN A 409 3.05 22.96 19.60
C GLN A 409 4.34 22.42 18.99
N ASP A 410 5.41 23.21 19.07
CA ASP A 410 6.73 22.77 18.61
C ASP A 410 7.25 21.63 19.49
N SER A 411 7.43 20.47 18.87
CA SER A 411 8.03 19.29 19.47
C SER A 411 8.81 18.54 18.40
N MET A 412 9.91 17.88 18.79
CA MET A 412 10.76 17.18 17.84
C MET A 412 10.01 16.07 17.10
N MET A 413 9.14 15.34 17.80
CA MET A 413 8.33 14.25 17.25
C MET A 413 6.96 14.69 16.72
N ALA A 414 6.52 15.91 17.01
CA ALA A 414 5.24 16.42 16.52
C ALA A 414 5.24 16.46 14.98
N PRO A 415 4.17 15.99 14.32
CA PRO A 415 4.03 16.15 12.87
C PRO A 415 3.91 17.64 12.50
N SER A 416 4.20 18.00 11.26
CA SER A 416 4.10 19.40 10.81
C SER A 416 2.68 19.98 10.92
N TYR A 417 1.68 19.12 10.81
CA TYR A 417 0.26 19.35 11.07
C TYR A 417 -0.45 17.99 11.06
N VAL A 418 -1.71 17.97 11.48
CA VAL A 418 -2.51 16.74 11.51
C VAL A 418 -3.72 16.89 10.59
N VAL A 419 -3.89 15.93 9.70
CA VAL A 419 -5.01 15.85 8.75
C VAL A 419 -6.00 14.80 9.27
N PRO A 420 -7.26 15.18 9.58
CA PRO A 420 -8.29 14.21 9.91
C PRO A 420 -8.70 13.44 8.65
N GLY A 421 -8.81 12.13 8.77
CA GLY A 421 -9.50 11.28 7.80
C GLY A 421 -11.00 11.25 8.09
N LYS A 422 -11.77 10.65 7.17
CA LYS A 422 -13.19 10.38 7.40
C LYS A 422 -13.34 9.53 8.67
N GLN A 423 -14.18 9.97 9.60
CA GLN A 423 -14.45 9.23 10.84
C GLN A 423 -15.22 7.95 10.49
N GLU A 424 -14.53 6.81 10.51
CA GLU A 424 -15.08 5.48 10.26
C GLU A 424 -14.11 4.41 10.76
N PRO A 425 -14.61 3.26 11.23
CA PRO A 425 -13.74 2.16 11.63
C PRO A 425 -13.06 1.49 10.41
N PRO A 426 -11.87 0.88 10.59
CA PRO A 426 -11.10 0.86 11.83
C PRO A 426 -10.26 2.14 12.02
N PRO A 427 -10.01 2.55 13.28
CA PRO A 427 -9.12 3.67 13.57
C PRO A 427 -7.71 3.46 13.02
N TYR A 428 -7.07 4.55 12.59
CA TYR A 428 -5.79 4.49 11.89
C TYR A 428 -4.96 5.75 12.13
N VAL A 429 -3.64 5.58 12.31
CA VAL A 429 -2.69 6.68 12.41
C VAL A 429 -1.55 6.47 11.43
N ASN A 430 -1.31 7.45 10.57
CA ASN A 430 -0.03 7.62 9.90
C ASN A 430 0.79 8.66 10.67
N THR A 431 1.90 8.27 11.30
CA THR A 431 2.66 9.16 12.19
C THR A 431 3.37 10.29 11.46
N GLY A 432 3.66 10.11 10.17
CA GLY A 432 4.68 10.86 9.46
C GLY A 432 6.09 10.64 10.04
N ARG A 433 7.07 11.27 9.39
CA ARG A 433 8.49 10.97 9.58
C ARG A 433 9.07 11.52 10.87
N ASN A 434 8.43 12.53 11.47
CA ASN A 434 8.96 13.19 12.67
C ASN A 434 9.00 12.26 13.88
N PHE A 435 8.17 11.20 13.90
CA PHE A 435 8.28 10.11 14.88
C PHE A 435 9.71 9.58 15.01
N LEU A 436 10.43 9.45 13.88
CA LEU A 436 11.77 8.88 13.87
C LEU A 436 12.81 9.71 14.63
N LYS A 437 12.52 10.98 14.92
CA LYS A 437 13.43 11.86 15.65
C LYS A 437 13.53 11.52 17.14
N GLY A 438 12.50 10.88 17.72
CA GLY A 438 12.56 10.37 19.09
C GLY A 438 12.66 8.85 19.17
N CYS A 439 12.35 8.11 18.10
CA CYS A 439 12.38 6.65 18.12
C CYS A 439 12.93 6.06 16.80
N SER A 440 13.93 5.20 16.87
CA SER A 440 14.34 4.38 15.72
C SER A 440 13.48 3.13 15.63
N ILE A 441 13.23 2.63 14.42
CA ILE A 441 12.44 1.41 14.19
C ILE A 441 13.29 0.30 13.57
N ALA A 442 12.96 -0.96 13.86
CA ALA A 442 13.55 -2.14 13.25
C ALA A 442 12.44 -3.08 12.75
N PHE A 443 12.36 -3.33 11.46
CA PHE A 443 11.42 -4.30 10.92
C PHE A 443 12.12 -5.64 10.68
N ASP A 444 11.70 -6.67 11.41
CA ASP A 444 12.14 -8.05 11.28
C ASP A 444 11.13 -8.83 10.46
N ALA A 445 11.40 -8.97 9.16
CA ALA A 445 10.48 -9.59 8.24
C ALA A 445 10.48 -11.12 8.33
N VAL A 446 11.53 -11.72 8.90
CA VAL A 446 11.62 -13.19 9.06
C VAL A 446 10.77 -13.65 10.23
N ASP A 447 10.88 -12.97 11.37
CA ASP A 447 10.14 -13.36 12.58
C ASP A 447 8.81 -12.60 12.73
N GLY A 448 8.57 -11.56 11.93
CA GLY A 448 7.33 -10.80 11.97
C GLY A 448 7.23 -9.84 13.14
N ARG A 449 8.26 -9.03 13.34
CA ARG A 449 8.33 -8.13 14.49
C ARG A 449 8.67 -6.71 14.09
N LEU A 450 8.11 -5.76 14.83
CA LEU A 450 8.50 -4.35 14.76
C LEU A 450 9.13 -3.92 16.08
N GLY A 451 10.40 -3.55 16.01
CA GLY A 451 11.19 -3.08 17.13
C GLY A 451 11.18 -1.56 17.22
N PHE A 452 11.19 -1.05 18.45
CA PHE A 452 11.33 0.36 18.76
C PHE A 452 12.53 0.60 19.68
N ARG A 453 13.30 1.66 19.42
CA ARG A 453 14.39 2.09 20.29
C ARG A 453 14.40 3.61 20.44
N PRO A 454 14.22 4.16 21.65
CA PRO A 454 14.33 5.59 21.89
C PRO A 454 15.69 6.14 21.43
N VAL A 455 15.67 7.32 20.80
CA VAL A 455 16.91 8.02 20.46
C VAL A 455 17.47 8.65 21.74
N GLN A 456 18.72 8.33 22.11
CA GLN A 456 19.35 8.63 23.42
C GLN A 456 19.21 10.06 23.97
N ARG A 457 18.85 11.07 23.16
CA ARG A 457 18.48 12.41 23.68
C ARG A 457 17.19 12.43 24.52
N PHE A 458 16.39 11.36 24.50
CA PHE A 458 15.15 11.22 25.28
C PHE A 458 15.34 10.65 26.69
N GLN A 459 16.52 10.11 27.03
CA GLN A 459 16.77 9.59 28.38
C GLN A 459 17.20 10.66 29.40
N SER A 460 17.43 11.91 28.95
CA SER A 460 17.85 13.03 29.82
C SER A 460 16.77 14.11 30.00
N MET A 461 15.51 13.86 29.59
CA MET A 461 14.40 14.82 29.69
C MET A 461 13.05 14.16 30.08
N ILE A 462 13.08 12.97 30.66
CA ILE A 462 11.92 12.37 31.36
C ILE A 462 12.18 12.45 32.85
#